data_AF-A0A183GUC0-F1
#
_entry.id   AF-A0A183GUC0-F1
#
_cell.length_a   1.000
_cell.length_b   1.000
_cell.length_c   1.000
_cell.angle_alpha   90.00
_cell.angle_beta   90.00
_cell.angle_gamma   90.00
#
_symmetry.space_group_name_H-M   'P 1'
#
loop_
_entity.id
_entity.type
_entity.pdbx_description
1 polymer ?
#
loop_
_entity_poly.entity_id
_entity_poly.type
_entity_poly.pdbx_seq_one_letter_code
_entity_poly.pdbx_strand_id
1 'polypeptide(L)'
;KKKKKKKKKKKKKKKKKKKKKKKKFLIRFYENRTWRIMQFVPPQMFGIVKEVLALRQKIVLTRQSLFFLQRCRRTDLIPRFIRNKQLGSICNLPEDHPRIHAIYRSVLGVAIKQKQYILHSTLLKCTAKEESFLQSEVWRRIKSGSKQICDAL
;
A
#
# COMPACT_ATOMS: atom_id res chain seq x y z
N LYS A 1 33.43 22.45 15.75
CA LYS A 1 32.19 23.08 15.14
C LYS A 1 31.63 22.38 13.86
N LYS A 2 32.43 21.74 12.99
CA LYS A 2 31.96 21.10 11.71
C LYS A 2 30.98 19.91 11.87
N LYS A 3 31.12 19.06 12.90
CA LYS A 3 30.23 17.89 13.14
C LYS A 3 28.76 18.29 13.47
N LYS A 4 28.52 19.37 14.21
CA LYS A 4 27.17 19.89 14.53
C LYS A 4 26.43 20.42 13.27
N LYS A 5 27.13 21.06 12.33
CA LYS A 5 26.56 21.53 11.04
C LYS A 5 26.12 20.36 10.14
N LYS A 6 26.89 19.26 10.07
CA LYS A 6 26.51 18.04 9.30
C LYS A 6 25.26 17.34 9.88
N LYS A 7 25.12 17.22 11.21
CA LYS A 7 23.91 16.65 11.86
C LYS A 7 22.65 17.48 11.58
N LYS A 8 22.70 18.83 11.62
CA LYS A 8 21.56 19.71 11.27
C LYS A 8 21.13 19.55 9.80
N LYS A 9 22.06 19.45 8.84
CA LYS A 9 21.76 19.21 7.41
C LYS A 9 21.08 17.84 7.18
N LYS A 10 21.52 16.76 7.84
CA LYS A 10 20.86 15.43 7.76
C LYS A 10 19.43 15.44 8.33
N LYS A 11 19.17 16.10 9.47
CA LYS A 11 17.81 16.24 10.03
C LYS A 11 16.88 17.04 9.10
N LYS A 12 17.35 18.14 8.48
CA LYS A 12 16.56 18.91 7.49
C LYS A 12 16.23 18.09 6.23
N LYS A 13 17.17 17.29 5.69
CA LYS A 13 16.91 16.39 4.55
C LYS A 13 15.87 15.29 4.89
N LYS A 14 15.94 14.66 6.08
CA LYS A 14 14.92 13.70 6.54
C LYS A 14 13.52 14.35 6.68
N LYS A 15 13.43 15.56 7.25
CA LYS A 15 12.16 16.31 7.34
C LYS A 15 11.59 16.67 5.95
N LYS A 16 12.41 17.11 4.99
CA LYS A 16 11.97 17.38 3.60
C LYS A 16 11.49 16.12 2.87
N LYS A 17 12.17 14.98 3.02
CA LYS A 17 11.71 13.68 2.45
C LYS A 17 10.38 13.22 3.07
N LYS A 18 10.18 13.38 4.39
CA LYS A 18 8.89 13.11 5.04
C LYS A 18 7.78 14.04 4.53
N LYS A 19 8.05 15.35 4.38
CA LYS A 19 7.08 16.31 3.80
C LYS A 19 6.73 15.98 2.34
N LYS A 20 7.70 15.64 1.49
CA LYS A 20 7.44 15.21 0.10
C LYS A 20 6.63 13.91 0.03
N LYS A 21 6.91 12.92 0.89
CA LYS A 21 6.09 11.70 0.99
C LYS A 21 4.66 12.00 1.46
N LYS A 22 4.47 12.87 2.46
CA LYS A 22 3.13 13.35 2.86
C LYS A 22 2.41 14.06 1.72
N LYS A 23 3.09 14.97 1.00
CA LYS A 23 2.49 15.71 -0.13
C LYS A 23 2.10 14.79 -1.30
N LYS A 24 2.92 13.78 -1.61
CA LYS A 24 2.62 12.78 -2.66
C LYS A 24 1.47 11.83 -2.26
N PHE A 25 1.29 11.57 -0.96
CA PHE A 25 0.15 10.83 -0.43
C PHE A 25 -1.15 11.67 -0.46
N LEU A 26 -1.06 12.99 -0.21
CA LEU A 26 -2.20 13.91 -0.34
C LEU A 26 -2.70 14.05 -1.78
N ILE A 27 -1.80 14.11 -2.78
CA ILE A 27 -2.19 14.37 -4.18
C ILE A 27 -3.00 13.22 -4.78
N ARG A 28 -2.76 11.97 -4.36
CA ARG A 28 -3.55 10.81 -4.83
C ARG A 28 -4.93 10.70 -4.17
N PHE A 29 -5.24 11.58 -3.22
CA PHE A 29 -6.49 11.59 -2.46
C PHE A 29 -7.53 12.58 -2.98
N TYR A 30 -7.12 13.48 -3.88
CA TYR A 30 -7.92 14.59 -4.38
C TYR A 30 -8.54 14.31 -5.75
N GLU A 31 -9.03 13.09 -5.98
CA GLU A 31 -10.01 12.89 -7.04
C GLU A 31 -11.33 13.55 -6.63
N ASN A 32 -12.03 14.17 -7.60
CA ASN A 32 -13.33 14.83 -7.39
C ASN A 32 -14.33 13.95 -6.62
N ARG A 33 -14.24 12.62 -6.77
CA ARG A 33 -15.10 11.65 -6.08
C ARG A 33 -14.86 11.62 -4.56
N THR A 34 -13.61 11.66 -4.11
CA THR A 34 -13.27 11.70 -2.68
C THR A 34 -13.74 13.01 -2.04
N TRP A 35 -13.66 14.11 -2.78
CA TRP A 35 -14.17 15.40 -2.32
C TRP A 35 -15.69 15.40 -2.08
N ARG A 36 -16.47 14.75 -2.96
CA ARG A 36 -17.92 14.62 -2.76
C ARG A 36 -18.28 13.91 -1.45
N ILE A 37 -17.50 12.89 -1.06
CA ILE A 37 -17.71 12.21 0.22
C ILE A 37 -17.38 13.15 1.39
N MET A 38 -16.31 13.94 1.26
CA MET A 38 -15.84 14.83 2.32
C MET A 38 -16.75 16.04 2.58
N GLN A 39 -17.59 16.44 1.61
CA GLN A 39 -18.51 17.59 1.77
C GLN A 39 -19.52 17.43 2.90
N PHE A 40 -19.89 16.19 3.23
CA PHE A 40 -20.89 15.89 4.26
C PHE A 40 -20.28 15.56 5.62
N VAL A 41 -18.96 15.65 5.75
CA VAL A 41 -18.24 15.25 6.96
C VAL A 41 -18.02 16.48 7.85
N PRO A 42 -18.28 16.41 9.16
CA PRO A 42 -17.92 17.49 10.05
C PRO A 42 -16.39 17.71 10.08
N PRO A 43 -15.88 18.96 10.17
CA PRO A 43 -14.44 19.25 10.16
C PRO A 43 -13.64 18.46 11.20
N GLN A 44 -14.22 18.22 12.38
CA GLN A 44 -13.61 17.44 13.46
C GLN A 44 -13.40 15.96 13.10
N MET A 45 -14.17 15.42 12.15
CA MET A 45 -14.07 14.02 11.70
C MET A 45 -13.23 13.86 10.44
N PHE A 46 -12.87 14.96 9.75
CA PHE A 46 -12.10 14.93 8.49
C PHE A 46 -10.82 14.12 8.57
N GLY A 47 -10.07 14.26 9.67
CA GLY A 47 -8.80 13.56 9.85
C GLY A 47 -9.00 12.04 9.81
N ILE A 48 -9.97 11.55 10.57
CA ILE A 48 -10.19 10.11 10.71
C ILE A 48 -10.85 9.54 9.45
N VAL A 49 -11.82 10.24 8.86
CA VAL A 49 -12.46 9.80 7.60
C VAL A 49 -11.43 9.66 6.48
N LYS A 50 -10.50 10.61 6.35
CA LYS A 50 -9.40 10.50 5.39
C LYS A 50 -8.52 9.28 5.66
N GLU A 51 -8.23 8.97 6.92
CA GLU A 51 -7.45 7.79 7.26
C GLU A 51 -8.17 6.50 6.90
N VAL A 52 -9.48 6.39 7.17
CA VAL A 52 -10.23 5.19 6.82
C VAL A 52 -10.36 5.01 5.31
N LEU A 53 -10.66 6.09 4.58
CA LEU A 53 -10.67 6.06 3.11
C LEU A 53 -9.31 5.61 2.55
N ALA A 54 -8.20 6.07 3.13
CA ALA A 54 -6.86 5.65 2.72
C ALA A 54 -6.59 4.17 3.03
N LEU A 55 -7.10 3.66 4.16
CA LEU A 55 -7.01 2.24 4.51
C LEU A 55 -7.82 1.38 3.53
N ARG A 56 -9.04 1.79 3.19
CA ARG A 56 -9.90 1.10 2.20
C ARG A 56 -9.24 1.01 0.83
N GLN A 57 -8.75 2.13 0.29
CA GLN A 57 -8.01 2.13 -0.97
C GLN A 57 -6.77 1.23 -0.92
N LYS A 58 -6.04 1.27 0.21
CA LYS A 58 -4.87 0.40 0.39
C LYS A 58 -5.28 -1.08 0.42
N ILE A 59 -6.41 -1.44 1.04
CA ILE A 59 -6.95 -2.81 1.05
C ILE A 59 -7.21 -3.28 -0.38
N VAL A 60 -7.90 -2.48 -1.20
CA VAL A 60 -8.21 -2.80 -2.60
C VAL A 60 -6.93 -3.05 -3.39
N LEU A 61 -5.99 -2.10 -3.37
CA LEU A 61 -4.71 -2.22 -4.08
C LEU A 61 -3.90 -3.44 -3.61
N THR A 62 -3.94 -3.74 -2.31
CA THR A 62 -3.23 -4.90 -1.75
C THR A 62 -3.90 -6.21 -2.18
N ARG A 63 -5.24 -6.27 -2.23
CA ARG A 63 -6.00 -7.41 -2.75
C ARG A 63 -5.70 -7.66 -4.22
N GLN A 64 -5.78 -6.63 -5.06
CA GLN A 64 -5.45 -6.74 -6.48
C GLN A 64 -4.01 -7.24 -6.67
N SER A 65 -3.05 -6.67 -5.95
CA SER A 65 -1.65 -7.12 -5.98
C SER A 65 -1.50 -8.58 -5.54
N LEU A 66 -2.21 -8.99 -4.49
CA LEU A 66 -2.18 -10.36 -3.99
C LEU A 66 -2.77 -11.35 -5.02
N PHE A 67 -3.93 -11.03 -5.60
CA PHE A 67 -4.55 -11.82 -6.65
C PHE A 67 -3.63 -11.99 -7.86
N PHE A 68 -2.98 -10.90 -8.30
CA PHE A 68 -1.98 -10.96 -9.36
C PHE A 68 -0.85 -11.95 -9.02
N LEU A 69 -0.25 -11.86 -7.83
CA LEU A 69 0.82 -12.77 -7.42
C LEU A 69 0.35 -14.23 -7.30
N GLN A 70 -0.85 -14.45 -6.77
CA GLN A 70 -1.45 -15.79 -6.69
C GLN A 70 -1.71 -16.38 -8.08
N ARG A 71 -2.17 -15.56 -9.04
CA ARG A 71 -2.32 -15.96 -10.44
C ARG A 71 -0.98 -16.32 -11.05
N CYS A 72 0.06 -15.51 -10.82
CA CYS A 72 1.43 -15.82 -11.25
C CYS A 72 1.90 -17.17 -10.72
N ARG A 73 1.66 -17.47 -9.43
CA ARG A 73 1.99 -18.77 -8.85
C ARG A 73 1.23 -19.93 -9.48
N ARG A 74 -0.06 -19.76 -9.81
CA ARG A 74 -0.88 -20.82 -10.44
C ARG A 74 -0.52 -21.07 -11.90
N THR A 75 -0.09 -20.03 -12.62
CA THR A 75 0.29 -20.09 -14.05
C THR A 75 1.78 -20.35 -14.25
N ASP A 76 2.51 -20.60 -13.16
CA ASP A 76 3.97 -20.77 -13.14
C ASP A 76 4.77 -19.61 -13.79
N LEU A 77 4.18 -18.41 -13.78
CA LEU A 77 4.81 -17.21 -14.29
C LEU A 77 5.57 -16.49 -13.17
N ILE A 78 6.85 -16.20 -13.40
CA ILE A 78 7.63 -15.33 -12.51
C ILE A 78 7.53 -13.88 -12.98
N PRO A 79 6.94 -12.96 -12.19
CA PRO A 79 6.88 -11.54 -12.52
C PRO A 79 8.27 -10.93 -12.74
N ARG A 80 8.38 -10.00 -13.69
CA ARG A 80 9.65 -9.31 -14.01
C ARG A 80 10.29 -8.61 -12.81
N PHE A 81 9.50 -8.12 -11.85
CA PHE A 81 10.01 -7.46 -10.64
C PHE A 81 10.52 -8.43 -9.57
N ILE A 82 10.25 -9.74 -9.71
CA ILE A 82 10.83 -10.79 -8.86
C ILE A 82 12.10 -11.35 -9.50
N ARG A 83 12.14 -11.42 -10.84
CA ARG A 83 13.36 -11.83 -11.56
C ARG A 83 14.49 -10.84 -11.28
N ASN A 84 15.64 -11.36 -10.89
CA ASN A 84 16.84 -10.58 -10.73
C ASN A 84 17.88 -11.08 -11.74
N LYS A 85 18.12 -10.29 -12.79
CA LYS A 85 19.08 -10.64 -13.86
C LYS A 85 20.51 -10.96 -13.39
N GLN A 86 20.84 -10.66 -12.13
CA GLN A 86 22.15 -10.94 -11.55
C GLN A 86 22.21 -12.29 -10.80
N LEU A 87 21.08 -12.95 -10.54
CA LEU A 87 21.07 -14.19 -9.76
C LEU A 87 21.80 -15.33 -10.48
N GLY A 88 21.60 -15.47 -11.80
CA GLY A 88 22.38 -16.38 -12.65
C GLY A 88 23.88 -16.15 -12.55
N SER A 89 24.31 -14.90 -12.71
CA SER A 89 25.72 -14.52 -12.63
C SER A 89 26.33 -14.78 -11.24
N ILE A 90 25.59 -14.54 -10.15
CA ILE A 90 26.09 -14.78 -8.79
C ILE A 90 26.24 -16.27 -8.49
N CYS A 91 25.32 -17.09 -9.01
CA CYS A 91 25.34 -18.54 -8.80
C CYS A 91 26.18 -19.30 -9.84
N ASN A 92 26.79 -18.63 -10.82
CA ASN A 92 27.45 -19.23 -11.98
C ASN A 92 26.57 -20.25 -12.72
N LEU A 93 25.28 -19.94 -12.84
CA LEU A 93 24.28 -20.79 -13.48
C LEU A 93 23.53 -20.00 -14.58
N PRO A 94 23.06 -20.68 -15.65
CA PRO A 94 22.16 -20.08 -16.63
C PRO A 94 20.89 -19.57 -15.95
N GLU A 95 20.32 -18.46 -16.42
CA GLU A 95 19.10 -17.88 -15.82
C GLU A 95 17.90 -18.84 -15.87
N ASP A 96 17.87 -19.72 -16.88
CA ASP A 96 16.84 -20.75 -17.06
C ASP A 96 17.10 -22.03 -16.24
N HIS A 97 18.17 -22.05 -15.42
CA HIS A 97 18.51 -23.22 -14.61
C HIS A 97 17.42 -23.51 -13.56
N PRO A 98 17.01 -24.78 -13.37
CA PRO A 98 15.90 -25.14 -12.48
C PRO A 98 16.09 -24.68 -11.03
N ARG A 99 17.33 -24.63 -10.53
CA ARG A 99 17.64 -24.09 -9.19
C ARG A 99 17.32 -22.59 -9.07
N ILE A 100 17.60 -21.80 -10.11
CA ILE A 100 17.29 -20.36 -10.12
C ILE A 100 15.78 -20.15 -10.17
N HIS A 101 15.08 -20.93 -11.01
CA HIS A 101 13.63 -20.95 -11.02
C HIS A 101 13.02 -21.32 -9.66
N ALA A 102 13.58 -22.31 -8.96
CA ALA A 102 13.14 -22.68 -7.61
C ALA A 102 13.32 -21.52 -6.61
N ILE A 103 14.43 -20.79 -6.67
CA ILE A 103 14.65 -19.60 -5.85
C ILE A 103 13.60 -18.54 -6.15
N TYR A 104 13.33 -18.24 -7.43
CA TYR A 104 12.29 -17.26 -7.79
C TYR A 104 10.89 -17.66 -7.33
N ARG A 105 10.55 -18.95 -7.41
CA ARG A 105 9.28 -19.46 -6.85
C ARG A 105 9.22 -19.28 -5.35
N SER A 106 10.32 -19.52 -4.63
CA SER A 106 10.41 -19.27 -3.19
C SER A 106 10.19 -17.78 -2.86
N VAL A 107 10.85 -16.88 -3.58
CA VAL A 107 10.68 -15.42 -3.43
C VAL A 107 9.24 -15.00 -3.72
N LEU A 108 8.60 -15.55 -4.76
CA LEU A 108 7.18 -15.33 -5.05
C LEU A 108 6.29 -15.79 -3.88
N GLY A 109 6.58 -16.96 -3.30
CA GLY A 109 5.89 -17.45 -2.11
C GLY A 109 6.01 -16.51 -0.91
N VAL A 110 7.21 -15.99 -0.64
CA VAL A 110 7.45 -14.99 0.41
C VAL A 110 6.69 -13.69 0.12
N ALA A 111 6.71 -13.20 -1.12
CA ALA A 111 5.99 -12.01 -1.52
C ALA A 111 4.47 -12.14 -1.31
N ILE A 112 3.88 -13.30 -1.65
CA ILE A 112 2.47 -13.61 -1.39
C ILE A 112 2.17 -13.56 0.12
N LYS A 113 2.96 -14.27 0.94
CA LYS A 113 2.79 -14.27 2.41
C LYS A 113 2.87 -12.86 3.00
N GLN A 114 3.84 -12.06 2.54
CA GLN A 114 4.00 -10.68 2.98
C GLN A 114 2.79 -9.82 2.61
N LYS A 115 2.24 -9.98 1.40
CA LYS A 115 1.03 -9.26 0.97
C LYS A 115 -0.19 -9.69 1.77
N GLN A 116 -0.34 -10.97 2.10
CA GLN A 116 -1.41 -11.47 2.97
C GLN A 116 -1.32 -10.83 4.37
N TYR A 117 -0.12 -10.78 4.96
CA TYR A 117 0.09 -10.13 6.26
C TYR A 117 -0.24 -8.63 6.22
N ILE A 118 0.19 -7.92 5.17
CA ILE A 118 -0.13 -6.51 4.98
C ILE A 118 -1.64 -6.31 4.83
N LEU A 119 -2.32 -7.18 4.07
CA LEU A 119 -3.77 -7.13 3.88
C LEU A 119 -4.48 -7.33 5.22
N HIS A 120 -4.15 -8.37 5.97
CA HIS A 120 -4.74 -8.70 7.26
C HIS A 120 -4.55 -7.55 8.27
N SER A 121 -3.32 -7.07 8.45
CA SER A 121 -3.03 -5.97 9.38
C SER A 121 -3.69 -4.64 8.95
N THR A 122 -3.89 -4.42 7.65
CA THR A 122 -4.59 -3.23 7.16
C THR A 122 -6.10 -3.36 7.36
N LEU A 123 -6.68 -4.55 7.16
CA LEU A 123 -8.08 -4.84 7.45
C LEU A 123 -8.41 -4.61 8.93
N LEU A 124 -7.63 -5.21 9.84
CA LEU A 124 -7.81 -5.00 11.29
C LEU A 124 -7.80 -3.51 11.68
N LYS A 125 -6.83 -2.75 11.14
CA LYS A 125 -6.74 -1.30 11.39
C LYS A 125 -7.91 -0.52 10.81
N CYS A 126 -8.43 -0.96 9.66
CA CYS A 126 -9.60 -0.35 9.04
C CYS A 126 -10.80 -0.60 9.94
N THR A 127 -11.13 -1.87 10.22
CA THR A 127 -12.26 -2.30 11.06
C THR A 127 -12.28 -1.58 12.41
N ALA A 128 -11.17 -1.60 13.15
CA ALA A 128 -11.09 -0.92 14.45
C ALA A 128 -11.38 0.59 14.37
N LYS A 129 -10.99 1.24 13.26
CA LYS A 129 -11.36 2.65 13.02
C LYS A 129 -12.82 2.79 12.62
N GLU A 130 -13.38 1.90 11.82
CA GLU A 130 -14.80 1.97 11.42
C GLU A 130 -15.74 1.76 12.61
N GLU A 131 -15.36 0.89 13.54
CA GLU A 131 -16.12 0.62 14.76
C GLU A 131 -16.27 1.86 15.64
N SER A 132 -15.25 2.74 15.66
CA SER A 132 -15.35 4.04 16.34
C SER A 132 -16.40 5.00 15.72
N PHE A 133 -17.03 4.63 14.59
CA PHE A 133 -18.05 5.43 13.89
C PHE A 133 -19.42 4.76 13.76
N LEU A 134 -19.66 3.64 14.46
CA LEU A 134 -20.83 2.77 14.29
C LEU A 134 -22.20 3.46 14.37
N GLN A 135 -22.32 4.62 15.03
CA GLN A 135 -23.61 5.31 15.24
C GLN A 135 -23.87 6.53 14.34
N SER A 136 -22.94 6.89 13.43
CA SER A 136 -23.12 8.10 12.63
C SER A 136 -23.83 7.83 11.30
N GLU A 137 -24.97 8.49 11.05
CA GLU A 137 -25.63 8.59 9.73
C GLU A 137 -24.63 9.01 8.63
N VAL A 138 -23.71 9.90 8.99
CA VAL A 138 -22.61 10.38 8.14
C VAL A 138 -21.67 9.24 7.76
N TRP A 139 -21.39 8.32 8.70
CA TRP A 139 -20.54 7.15 8.44
C TRP A 139 -21.16 6.18 7.44
N ARG A 140 -22.48 5.96 7.49
CA ARG A 140 -23.18 5.14 6.48
C ARG A 140 -23.01 5.72 5.08
N ARG A 141 -23.16 7.05 4.91
CA ARG A 141 -22.93 7.74 3.62
C ARG A 141 -21.48 7.63 3.16
N ILE A 142 -20.51 7.83 4.05
CA ILE A 142 -19.09 7.67 3.74
C ILE A 142 -18.77 6.24 3.32
N LYS A 143 -19.26 5.24 4.06
CA LYS A 143 -19.05 3.82 3.78
C LYS A 143 -19.58 3.46 2.39
N SER A 144 -20.78 3.92 2.04
CA SER A 144 -21.38 3.73 0.71
C SER A 144 -20.55 4.39 -0.39
N GLY A 145 -20.25 5.69 -0.26
CA GLY A 145 -19.45 6.41 -1.27
C GLY A 145 -18.04 5.84 -1.44
N SER A 146 -17.41 5.43 -0.33
CA SER A 146 -16.06 4.85 -0.37
C SER A 146 -16.01 3.53 -1.13
N LYS A 147 -17.08 2.72 -1.03
CA LYS A 147 -17.21 1.47 -1.77
C LYS A 147 -17.24 1.76 -3.27
N GLN A 148 -18.03 2.73 -3.72
CA GLN A 148 -18.09 3.13 -5.14
C GLN A 148 -16.73 3.62 -5.67
N ILE A 149 -15.97 4.38 -4.87
CA ILE A 149 -14.60 4.79 -5.25
C ILE A 149 -13.67 3.59 -5.37
N CYS A 150 -13.77 2.66 -4.41
CA CYS A 150 -12.95 1.46 -4.35
C CYS A 150 -13.27 0.45 -5.45
N ASP A 151 -14.53 0.33 -5.85
CA ASP A 151 -14.98 -0.59 -6.92
C ASP A 151 -14.61 -0.05 -8.31
N ALA A 152 -14.35 1.26 -8.43
CA ALA A 152 -13.88 1.88 -9.67
C ALA A 152 -12.33 1.87 -9.85
N LEU A 153 -11.60 1.25 -8.90
CA LEU A 153 -10.14 1.08 -8.92
C LEU A 153 -9.75 -0.35 -9.32
#